data_AF-A0A9E1RD25-F1
#
_entry.id   AF-A0A9E1RD25-F1
#
_cell.length_a   1.000
_cell.length_b   1.000
_cell.length_c   1.000
_cell.angle_alpha   90.00
_cell.angle_beta   90.00
_cell.angle_gamma   90.00
#
_symmetry.space_group_name_H-M   'P 1'
#
loop_
_entity.id
_entity.type
_entity.pdbx_description
1 polymer ?
#
loop_
_entity_poly.entity_id
_entity_poly.type
_entity_poly.pdbx_seq_one_letter_code
_entity_poly.pdbx_strand_id
1 'polypeptide(L)'
;KDVKELGAFKTPTLREISKTAPYMHDGRFATLEEVVEHYNQGGVKNPFLDNQIIPLNLTKSEVKDIVAMLRSLEGTGWQHVTAPTEFPQ
;
A
#
# COMPACT_ATOMS: atom_id res chain seq x y z
N LYS A 1 0.96 -22.35 -15.02
CA LYS A 1 0.36 -21.33 -14.12
C LYS A 1 -1.14 -21.57 -14.14
N ASP A 2 -1.80 -21.57 -12.97
CA ASP A 2 -3.26 -21.59 -12.91
C ASP A 2 -3.80 -20.33 -13.60
N VAL A 3 -4.85 -20.49 -14.41
CA VAL A 3 -5.52 -19.38 -15.13
C VAL A 3 -6.08 -18.35 -14.14
N LYS A 4 -6.45 -18.78 -12.93
CA LYS A 4 -6.94 -17.91 -11.85
C LYS A 4 -5.88 -16.93 -11.32
N GLU A 5 -4.60 -17.26 -11.47
CA GLU A 5 -3.48 -16.44 -11.00
C GLU A 5 -3.02 -15.41 -12.04
N LEU A 6 -3.70 -15.31 -13.18
CA LEU A 6 -3.31 -14.38 -14.24
C LEU A 6 -3.56 -12.93 -13.79
N GLY A 7 -2.49 -12.14 -13.69
CA GLY A 7 -2.55 -10.77 -13.19
C GLY A 7 -2.58 -10.64 -11.66
N ALA A 8 -2.45 -11.75 -10.93
CA ALA A 8 -2.27 -11.72 -9.48
C ALA A 8 -0.88 -11.21 -9.11
N PHE A 9 -0.80 -10.35 -8.10
CA PHE A 9 0.44 -9.85 -7.53
C PHE A 9 0.52 -10.23 -6.05
N LYS A 10 1.75 -10.43 -5.57
CA LYS A 10 2.00 -10.63 -4.15
C LYS A 10 1.57 -9.36 -3.38
N THR A 11 0.79 -9.54 -2.32
CA THR A 11 0.43 -8.45 -1.40
C THR A 11 1.70 -7.85 -0.78
N PRO A 12 1.96 -6.54 -0.95
CA PRO A 12 3.14 -5.89 -0.36
C PRO A 12 2.95 -5.66 1.15
N THR A 13 4.05 -5.42 1.84
CA THR A 13 4.02 -4.90 3.22
C THR A 13 3.62 -3.42 3.21
N LEU A 14 2.98 -2.96 4.30
CA LEU A 14 2.57 -1.56 4.48
C LEU A 14 3.49 -0.79 5.44
N ARG A 15 4.54 -1.42 5.98
CA ARG A 15 5.54 -0.73 6.81
C ARG A 15 6.30 0.30 5.97
N GLU A 16 6.44 1.53 6.49
CA GLU A 16 7.04 2.68 5.79
C GLU A 16 6.36 3.09 4.47
N ILE A 17 5.11 2.67 4.22
CA ILE A 17 4.45 2.84 2.91
C ILE A 17 4.36 4.31 2.45
N SER A 18 4.23 5.26 3.37
CA SER A 18 4.23 6.69 3.06
C SER A 18 5.51 7.20 2.36
N LYS A 19 6.61 6.44 2.40
CA LYS A 19 7.93 6.81 1.86
C LYS A 19 8.29 6.07 0.58
N THR A 20 7.39 5.24 0.04
CA THR A 20 7.68 4.35 -1.09
C THR A 20 6.89 4.68 -2.35
N ALA A 21 6.41 5.92 -2.49
CA ALA A 21 5.79 6.36 -3.73
C ALA A 21 6.78 6.20 -4.91
N PRO A 22 6.29 5.89 -6.13
CA PRO A 22 4.89 5.70 -6.50
C PRO A 22 4.32 4.31 -6.09
N TYR A 23 2.99 4.17 -6.10
CA TYR A 23 2.27 3.02 -5.56
C TYR A 23 1.71 2.07 -6.63
N MET A 24 1.30 0.88 -6.16
CA MET A 24 0.90 -0.29 -6.97
C MET A 24 2.10 -0.96 -7.67
N HIS A 25 1.86 -2.10 -8.30
CA HIS A 25 2.91 -2.90 -8.95
C HIS A 25 3.52 -2.22 -10.19
N ASP A 26 2.84 -1.22 -10.74
CA ASP A 26 3.24 -0.48 -11.93
C ASP A 26 3.49 1.01 -11.65
N GLY A 27 3.44 1.45 -10.39
CA GLY A 27 3.73 2.84 -10.02
C GLY A 27 2.70 3.85 -10.52
N ARG A 28 1.47 3.44 -10.83
CA ARG A 28 0.47 4.32 -11.46
C ARG A 28 -0.06 5.44 -10.56
N PHE A 29 0.05 5.30 -9.24
CA PHE A 29 -0.48 6.29 -8.28
C PHE A 29 0.66 7.02 -7.59
N ALA A 30 0.54 8.34 -7.49
CA ALA A 30 1.53 9.20 -6.84
C ALA A 30 1.27 9.31 -5.32
N THR A 31 0.03 9.06 -4.88
CA THR A 31 -0.41 9.31 -3.50
C THR A 31 -1.13 8.11 -2.88
N LEU A 32 -1.09 7.99 -1.55
CA LEU A 32 -1.84 6.96 -0.82
C LEU A 32 -3.35 7.19 -0.95
N GLU A 33 -3.76 8.45 -1.05
CA GLU A 33 -5.13 8.87 -1.28
C GLU A 33 -5.70 8.26 -2.58
N GLU A 34 -4.94 8.29 -3.68
CA GLU A 34 -5.33 7.64 -4.94
C GLU A 34 -5.45 6.12 -4.82
N VAL A 35 -4.57 5.49 -4.03
CA VAL A 35 -4.64 4.03 -3.77
C VAL A 35 -5.92 3.69 -3.00
N VAL A 36 -6.21 4.43 -1.92
CA VAL A 36 -7.42 4.18 -1.12
C VAL A 36 -8.68 4.45 -1.92
N GLU A 37 -8.70 5.51 -2.74
CA GLU A 37 -9.84 5.83 -3.61
C GLU A 37 -10.04 4.76 -4.69
N HIS A 38 -8.97 4.19 -5.25
CA HIS A 38 -9.07 3.07 -6.19
C HIS A 38 -9.81 1.86 -5.58
N TYR A 39 -9.47 1.50 -4.34
CA TYR A 39 -10.18 0.43 -3.62
C TYR A 39 -11.61 0.85 -3.23
N ASN A 40 -11.82 2.12 -2.85
CA ASN A 40 -13.14 2.65 -2.53
C ASN A 40 -14.13 2.51 -3.71
N GLN A 41 -13.63 2.64 -4.95
CA GLN A 41 -14.40 2.49 -6.18
C GLN A 41 -14.58 1.03 -6.62
N GLY A 42 -13.99 0.06 -5.92
CA GLY A 42 -14.04 -1.36 -6.29
C GLY A 42 -13.07 -1.74 -7.42
N GLY A 43 -11.97 -1.00 -7.57
CA GLY A 43 -10.90 -1.32 -8.52
C GLY A 43 -11.30 -1.23 -10.00
N VAL A 44 -10.46 -1.81 -10.88
CA VAL A 44 -10.72 -1.87 -12.32
C VAL A 44 -11.26 -3.25 -12.69
N LYS A 45 -12.51 -3.30 -13.15
CA LYS A 45 -13.18 -4.52 -13.59
C LYS A 45 -12.38 -5.23 -14.68
N ASN A 46 -12.09 -6.50 -14.45
CA ASN A 46 -11.46 -7.39 -15.43
C ASN A 46 -11.85 -8.85 -15.09
N PRO A 47 -11.67 -9.81 -16.02
CA PRO A 47 -12.09 -11.20 -15.82
C PRO A 47 -11.42 -11.93 -14.64
N PHE A 48 -10.29 -11.40 -14.13
CA PHE A 48 -9.49 -12.00 -13.06
C PHE A 48 -9.50 -11.14 -11.78
N LEU A 49 -10.37 -10.13 -11.69
CA LEU A 49 -10.52 -9.33 -10.48
C LEU A 49 -11.11 -10.19 -9.37
N ASP A 50 -10.53 -10.10 -8.17
CA ASP A 50 -11.05 -10.80 -7.00
C ASP A 50 -12.45 -10.30 -6.63
N ASN A 51 -13.37 -11.22 -6.35
CA ASN A 51 -14.77 -10.93 -6.01
C ASN A 51 -14.94 -10.13 -4.71
N GLN A 52 -13.91 -10.06 -3.86
CA GLN A 52 -13.90 -9.26 -2.64
C GLN A 52 -13.60 -7.78 -2.91
N ILE A 53 -13.13 -7.43 -4.12
CA ILE A 53 -12.89 -6.03 -4.50
C ILE A 53 -14.21 -5.43 -4.98
N ILE A 54 -14.92 -4.80 -4.05
CA ILE A 54 -16.22 -4.15 -4.26
C ILE A 54 -16.17 -2.68 -3.83
N PRO A 55 -17.07 -1.82 -4.33
CA PRO A 55 -17.18 -0.45 -3.85
C PRO A 55 -17.42 -0.40 -2.34
N LEU A 56 -16.64 0.40 -1.63
CA LEU A 56 -16.66 0.48 -0.16
C LEU A 56 -17.56 1.62 0.34
N ASN A 57 -17.88 2.59 -0.51
CA ASN A 57 -18.70 3.77 -0.20
C ASN A 57 -18.17 4.59 0.98
N LEU A 58 -16.84 4.65 1.13
CA LEU A 58 -16.18 5.46 2.15
C LEU A 58 -16.44 6.94 1.88
N THR A 59 -16.71 7.67 2.96
CA THR A 59 -16.73 9.11 2.96
C THR A 59 -15.33 9.68 2.79
N LYS A 60 -15.23 10.94 2.37
CA LYS A 60 -13.95 11.65 2.28
C LYS A 60 -13.20 11.71 3.62
N SER A 61 -13.92 11.65 4.75
CA SER A 61 -13.28 11.62 6.07
C SER A 61 -12.65 10.26 6.33
N GLU A 62 -13.37 9.17 6.09
CA GLU A 62 -12.85 7.82 6.30
C GLU A 62 -11.65 7.52 5.40
N VAL A 63 -11.64 8.01 4.16
CA VAL A 63 -10.46 7.93 3.30
C VAL A 63 -9.25 8.61 3.95
N LYS A 64 -9.43 9.82 4.51
CA LYS A 64 -8.35 10.53 5.21
C LYS A 64 -7.89 9.79 6.46
N ASP A 65 -8.82 9.21 7.21
CA ASP A 65 -8.51 8.46 8.43
C ASP A 65 -7.70 7.19 8.12
N ILE A 66 -8.05 6.48 7.04
CA ILE A 66 -7.26 5.34 6.55
C ILE A 66 -5.86 5.79 6.13
N VAL A 67 -5.74 6.89 5.38
CA VAL A 67 -4.42 7.40 4.99
C VAL A 67 -3.60 7.82 6.21
N ALA A 68 -4.23 8.43 7.23
CA ALA A 68 -3.56 8.77 8.48
C ALA A 68 -3.08 7.50 9.21
N MET A 69 -3.89 6.45 9.25
CA MET A 69 -3.48 5.13 9.77
C MET A 69 -2.31 4.55 8.98
N LEU A 70 -2.31 4.61 7.65
CA LEU A 70 -1.20 4.11 6.83
C LEU A 70 0.11 4.88 7.11
N ARG A 71 0.04 6.19 7.33
CA ARG A 71 1.19 7.02 7.73
C ARG A 71 1.71 6.67 9.13
N SER A 72 0.88 6.12 10.02
CA SER A 72 1.33 5.70 11.34
C SER A 72 2.11 4.38 11.35
N LEU A 73 2.18 3.68 10.21
CA LEU A 73 2.97 2.43 10.04
C LEU A 73 4.47 2.68 9.82
N GLU A 74 4.91 3.93 9.97
CA GLU A 74 6.31 4.32 9.96
C GLU A 74 6.99 3.94 11.30
N GLY A 75 8.16 3.33 11.21
CA GLY A 75 9.06 3.15 12.33
C GLY A 75 9.89 4.39 12.59
N THR A 76 10.18 4.65 13.86
CA THR A 76 11.17 5.65 14.29
C THR A 76 12.47 4.97 14.72
N GLY A 77 13.56 5.74 14.75
CA GLY A 77 14.83 5.31 15.35
C GLY A 77 15.82 4.68 14.36
N TRP A 78 15.37 3.90 13.37
CA TRP A 78 16.27 3.34 12.36
C TRP A 78 16.94 4.43 11.49
N GLN A 79 16.28 5.58 11.31
CA GLN A 79 16.83 6.69 10.55
C GLN A 79 18.05 7.34 11.21
N HIS A 80 18.26 7.11 12.50
CA HIS A 80 19.38 7.65 13.28
C HIS A 80 20.42 6.57 13.62
N VAL A 81 20.31 5.37 13.06
CA VAL A 81 21.28 4.31 13.27
C VAL A 81 22.56 4.68 12.52
N THR A 82 23.60 4.99 13.29
CA THR A 82 24.96 5.11 12.77
C THR A 82 25.61 3.73 12.77
N ALA A 83 26.38 3.43 11.72
CA ALA A 83 27.13 2.18 11.67
C ALA A 83 28.12 2.16 12.85
N PRO A 84 28.25 1.04 13.58
CA PRO A 84 29.24 0.92 14.64
C PRO A 84 30.64 1.07 14.03
N THR A 85 31.51 1.83 14.69
CA THR A 85 32.90 2.05 14.25
C THR A 85 33.79 0.85 14.52
N GLU A 86 33.34 -0.09 15.36
CA GLU A 86 34.05 -1.29 15.74
C GLU A 86 33.08 -2.44 16.03
N PHE A 87 33.54 -3.69 15.90
CA PHE A 87 32.75 -4.86 16.26
C PHE A 87 32.71 -5.04 17.78
N PRO A 88 31.59 -5.53 18.35
CA PRO A 88 31.57 -5.98 19.74
C PRO A 88 32.60 -7.10 19.93
N GLN A 89 33.50 -6.96 20.91
CA GLN A 89 34.40 -8.03 21.33
C GLN A 89 33.67 -9.09 22.15
#